data_AF-A0A4U8Z530-F1
#
_entry.id   AF-A0A4U8Z530-F1
#
_cell.length_a   1.000
_cell.length_b   1.000
_cell.length_c   1.000
_cell.angle_alpha   90.00
_cell.angle_beta   90.00
_cell.angle_gamma   90.00
#
_symmetry.space_group_name_H-M   'P 1'
#
loop_
_entity.id
_entity.type
_entity.pdbx_description
1 polymer ?
#
loop_
_entity_poly.entity_id
_entity_poly.type
_entity_poly.pdbx_seq_one_letter_code
_entity_poly.pdbx_strand_id
1 'polypeptide(L)'
;MNPVEYKDVPSLNLWMRDSNVTFAVRKQDIILMRIDQLVEDYHTAGLDLPRQSLILCDLFLTIDFWVKSLHSGNKKCEKGRYPAMMNLFAAIVKLLKLAFVVQTDVELSNALKEFVGLGMSAGGHATDQSAPMKPFSDDERARYRVWFKDTLAYQVPWWENSRSLKRELAWSYRGYVEMKRGMEMGGQTPSYSGFIMTLDRELYMTKQDKAEFRFHSSYTSGARVMMAGTILIRSGRILGIRTDSGHYKPGQHNMTAFLWALLMFGVPLSPIAILNHEEKFITTADKFLSDHNKWSKFLEGREQEIEKLRDAKGASGFQNRDMFRKGDDLQGTPMKPMIDNPYDEAAAAS
;
A
#
# COMPACT_ATOMS: atom_id res chain seq x y z
N MET A 1 6.02 -34.67 -6.91
CA MET A 1 5.41 -33.90 -8.02
C MET A 1 6.51 -33.02 -8.59
N ASN A 2 6.67 -32.95 -9.91
CA ASN A 2 7.64 -32.04 -10.53
C ASN A 2 7.28 -30.60 -10.12
N PRO A 3 8.28 -29.75 -9.79
CA PRO A 3 8.03 -28.35 -9.52
C PRO A 3 7.37 -27.73 -10.76
N VAL A 4 6.21 -27.11 -10.55
CA VAL A 4 5.52 -26.36 -11.60
C VAL A 4 6.36 -25.10 -11.84
N GLU A 5 6.85 -24.87 -13.06
CA GLU A 5 7.53 -23.61 -13.40
C GLU A 5 6.69 -22.85 -14.43
N TYR A 6 6.35 -21.60 -14.14
CA TYR A 6 5.60 -20.75 -15.05
C TYR A 6 6.56 -19.92 -15.90
N LYS A 7 6.45 -20.06 -17.24
CA LYS A 7 7.23 -19.25 -18.18
C LYS A 7 6.64 -17.85 -18.41
N ASP A 8 5.36 -17.69 -18.12
CA ASP A 8 4.51 -16.50 -18.26
C ASP A 8 3.37 -16.61 -17.22
N VAL A 9 2.51 -15.60 -17.08
CA VAL A 9 1.31 -15.68 -16.24
C VAL A 9 0.41 -16.84 -16.73
N PRO A 10 0.14 -17.87 -15.91
CA PRO A 10 -0.66 -19.02 -16.31
C PRO A 10 -2.11 -18.62 -16.59
N SER A 11 -2.84 -19.43 -17.37
CA SER A 11 -4.29 -19.25 -17.51
C SER A 11 -5.00 -19.40 -16.17
N LEU A 12 -6.19 -18.81 -16.01
CA LEU A 12 -6.95 -18.91 -14.76
C LEU A 12 -7.18 -20.38 -14.34
N ASN A 13 -7.52 -21.25 -15.28
CA ASN A 13 -7.72 -22.68 -15.00
C ASN A 13 -6.45 -23.38 -14.50
N LEU A 14 -5.30 -23.07 -15.12
CA LEU A 14 -4.00 -23.62 -14.70
C LEU A 14 -3.62 -23.11 -13.31
N TRP A 15 -3.74 -21.79 -13.09
CA TRP A 15 -3.52 -21.16 -11.80
C TRP A 15 -4.38 -21.76 -10.70
N MET A 16 -5.68 -21.89 -10.93
CA MET A 16 -6.61 -22.42 -9.94
C MET A 16 -6.33 -23.88 -9.61
N ARG A 17 -5.94 -24.69 -10.60
CA ARG A 17 -5.53 -26.09 -10.40
C ARG A 17 -4.30 -26.19 -9.53
N ASP A 18 -3.24 -25.45 -9.86
CA ASP A 18 -1.94 -25.57 -9.20
C ASP A 18 -1.93 -24.93 -7.80
N SER A 19 -2.75 -23.90 -7.60
CA SER A 19 -2.96 -23.27 -6.29
C SER A 19 -4.06 -23.94 -5.47
N ASN A 20 -4.61 -25.07 -5.89
CA ASN A 20 -5.65 -25.79 -5.15
C ASN A 20 -5.04 -26.54 -3.96
N VAL A 21 -5.71 -26.47 -2.81
CA VAL A 21 -5.32 -27.20 -1.59
C VAL A 21 -6.54 -27.96 -1.11
N THR A 22 -6.38 -29.25 -0.84
CA THR A 22 -7.47 -30.11 -0.36
C THR A 22 -8.12 -29.53 0.90
N PHE A 23 -9.44 -29.50 0.95
CA PHE A 23 -10.28 -28.93 2.03
C PHE A 23 -10.22 -27.41 2.20
N ALA A 24 -9.30 -26.70 1.54
CA ALA A 24 -9.26 -25.25 1.57
C ALA A 24 -10.37 -24.63 0.71
N VAL A 25 -11.13 -23.70 1.29
CA VAL A 25 -12.21 -23.00 0.57
C VAL A 25 -11.68 -21.70 -0.02
N ARG A 26 -11.48 -21.68 -1.35
CA ARG A 26 -10.90 -20.54 -2.09
C ARG A 26 -11.56 -19.18 -1.78
N LYS A 27 -12.90 -19.13 -1.75
CA LYS A 27 -13.67 -17.90 -1.46
C LYS A 27 -13.48 -17.31 -0.06
N GLN A 28 -12.86 -18.04 0.87
CA GLN A 28 -12.56 -17.51 2.22
C GLN A 28 -11.27 -16.68 2.25
N ASP A 29 -10.39 -16.88 1.27
CA ASP A 29 -9.18 -16.11 1.06
C ASP A 29 -9.44 -14.99 0.03
N ILE A 30 -9.84 -13.82 0.54
CA ILE A 30 -10.21 -12.67 -0.31
C ILE A 30 -9.02 -12.14 -1.12
N ILE A 31 -7.79 -12.31 -0.62
CA ILE A 31 -6.57 -11.86 -1.31
C ILE A 31 -6.32 -12.80 -2.50
N LEU A 32 -6.49 -14.10 -2.31
CA LEU A 32 -6.44 -15.08 -3.39
C LEU A 32 -7.51 -14.83 -4.46
N MET A 33 -8.74 -14.49 -4.06
CA MET A 33 -9.79 -14.10 -5.01
C MET A 33 -9.39 -12.88 -5.85
N ARG A 34 -8.66 -11.91 -5.27
CA ARG A 34 -8.09 -10.79 -6.05
C ARG A 34 -7.03 -11.26 -7.04
N ILE A 35 -6.17 -12.20 -6.64
CA ILE A 35 -5.15 -12.78 -7.53
C ILE A 35 -5.81 -13.50 -8.71
N ASP A 36 -6.91 -14.23 -8.48
CA ASP A 36 -7.68 -14.88 -9.54
C ASP A 36 -8.18 -13.90 -10.57
N GLN A 37 -8.84 -12.83 -10.09
CA GLN A 37 -9.33 -11.77 -10.96
C GLN A 37 -8.20 -11.14 -11.76
N LEU A 38 -7.06 -10.85 -11.13
CA LEU A 38 -5.93 -10.23 -11.81
C LEU A 38 -5.28 -11.16 -12.86
N VAL A 39 -5.21 -12.47 -12.59
CA VAL A 39 -4.76 -13.46 -13.58
C VAL A 39 -5.71 -13.47 -14.78
N GLU A 40 -7.02 -13.47 -14.55
CA GLU A 40 -8.02 -13.39 -15.63
C GLU A 40 -7.95 -12.07 -16.40
N ASP A 41 -7.81 -10.95 -15.69
CA ASP A 41 -7.69 -9.60 -16.27
C ASP A 41 -6.44 -9.50 -17.17
N TYR A 42 -5.33 -10.13 -16.78
CA TYR A 42 -4.08 -10.15 -17.56
C TYR A 42 -4.28 -10.79 -18.94
N HIS A 43 -4.95 -11.95 -18.97
CA HIS A 43 -5.27 -12.64 -20.23
C HIS A 43 -6.33 -11.89 -21.04
N THR A 44 -7.32 -11.31 -20.37
CA THR A 44 -8.36 -10.50 -21.00
C THR A 44 -7.81 -9.21 -21.64
N ALA A 45 -6.72 -8.65 -21.09
CA ALA A 45 -6.03 -7.51 -21.68
C ALA A 45 -5.38 -7.84 -23.04
N GLY A 46 -5.16 -9.12 -23.36
CA GLY A 46 -4.67 -9.57 -24.67
C GLY A 46 -3.30 -9.00 -25.02
N LEU A 47 -3.24 -8.12 -26.01
CA LEU A 47 -2.00 -7.46 -26.47
C LEU A 47 -1.84 -6.01 -25.97
N ASP A 48 -2.70 -5.56 -25.05
CA ASP A 48 -2.59 -4.25 -24.41
C ASP A 48 -1.48 -4.27 -23.35
N LEU A 49 -0.22 -4.13 -23.80
CA LEU A 49 0.97 -4.17 -22.95
C LEU A 49 0.94 -3.13 -21.81
N PRO A 50 0.49 -1.86 -22.04
CA PRO A 50 0.29 -0.91 -20.95
C PRO A 50 -0.65 -1.43 -19.86
N ARG A 51 -1.79 -2.00 -20.24
CA ARG A 51 -2.75 -2.56 -19.27
C ARG A 51 -2.19 -3.80 -18.56
N GLN A 52 -1.53 -4.69 -19.29
CA GLN A 52 -0.86 -5.86 -18.70
C GLN A 52 0.19 -5.45 -17.67
N SER A 53 1.00 -4.44 -17.97
CA SER A 53 2.04 -3.95 -17.05
C SER A 53 1.46 -3.43 -15.73
N LEU A 54 0.30 -2.76 -15.76
CA LEU A 54 -0.40 -2.36 -14.53
C LEU A 54 -0.94 -3.55 -13.74
N ILE A 55 -1.53 -4.53 -14.43
CA ILE A 55 -2.04 -5.76 -13.80
C ILE A 55 -0.89 -6.54 -13.14
N LEU A 56 0.26 -6.62 -13.81
CA LEU A 56 1.47 -7.23 -13.25
C LEU A 56 1.96 -6.50 -12.00
N CYS A 57 1.91 -5.16 -11.97
CA CYS A 57 2.25 -4.38 -10.78
C CYS A 57 1.29 -4.70 -9.61
N ASP A 58 -0.01 -4.78 -9.86
CA ASP A 58 -0.98 -5.13 -8.82
C ASP A 58 -0.83 -6.59 -8.37
N LEU A 59 -0.58 -7.53 -9.29
CA LEU A 59 -0.28 -8.92 -8.96
C LEU A 59 0.95 -9.03 -8.06
N PHE A 60 2.05 -8.34 -8.40
CA PHE A 60 3.28 -8.32 -7.61
C PHE A 60 2.97 -7.89 -6.16
N LEU A 61 2.32 -6.74 -5.99
CA LEU A 61 2.02 -6.19 -4.67
C LEU A 61 0.99 -7.05 -3.89
N THR A 62 0.04 -7.66 -4.60
CA THR A 62 -0.99 -8.52 -4.00
C THR A 62 -0.40 -9.85 -3.52
N ILE A 63 0.48 -10.47 -4.31
CA ILE A 63 1.15 -11.73 -3.94
C ILE A 63 2.14 -11.48 -2.81
N ASP A 64 2.94 -10.40 -2.87
CA ASP A 64 3.83 -10.00 -1.78
C ASP A 64 3.05 -9.83 -0.46
N PHE A 65 1.90 -9.15 -0.51
CA PHE A 65 1.00 -9.03 0.65
C PHE A 65 0.45 -10.38 1.13
N TRP A 66 0.08 -11.28 0.20
CA TRP A 66 -0.40 -12.62 0.53
C TRP A 66 0.68 -13.43 1.26
N VAL A 67 1.92 -13.41 0.77
CA VAL A 67 3.07 -14.12 1.37
C VAL A 67 3.37 -13.58 2.76
N LYS A 68 3.43 -12.24 2.92
CA LYS A 68 3.60 -11.60 4.24
C LYS A 68 2.46 -11.96 5.19
N SER A 69 1.23 -12.01 4.70
CA SER A 69 0.05 -12.42 5.48
C SER A 69 0.16 -13.87 5.96
N LEU A 70 0.60 -14.78 5.09
CA LEU A 70 0.87 -16.18 5.45
C LEU A 70 1.92 -16.28 6.56
N HIS A 71 3.06 -15.60 6.41
CA HIS A 71 4.14 -15.60 7.41
C HIS A 71 3.73 -14.94 8.73
N SER A 72 2.80 -13.98 8.68
CA SER A 72 2.20 -13.37 9.86
C SER A 72 1.14 -14.25 10.55
N GLY A 73 0.94 -15.49 10.08
CA GLY A 73 0.00 -16.46 10.67
C GLY A 73 -1.47 -16.23 10.31
N ASN A 74 -1.75 -15.57 9.18
CA ASN A 74 -3.13 -15.43 8.70
C ASN A 74 -3.70 -16.80 8.31
N LYS A 75 -4.59 -17.33 9.15
CA LYS A 75 -5.23 -18.64 8.97
C LYS A 75 -6.08 -18.77 7.70
N LYS A 76 -6.42 -17.66 7.03
CA LYS A 76 -7.11 -17.69 5.73
C LYS A 76 -6.16 -17.96 4.56
N CYS A 77 -4.86 -17.69 4.73
CA CYS A 77 -3.84 -17.96 3.73
C CYS A 77 -3.33 -19.39 3.93
N GLU A 78 -3.58 -20.25 2.95
CA GLU A 78 -3.26 -21.68 3.04
C GLU A 78 -1.82 -21.95 2.61
N LYS A 79 -0.99 -22.49 3.52
CA LYS A 79 0.44 -22.75 3.27
C LYS A 79 0.68 -23.64 2.05
N GLY A 80 -0.22 -24.58 1.77
CA GLY A 80 -0.12 -25.47 0.60
C GLY A 80 -0.14 -24.74 -0.75
N ARG A 81 -0.61 -23.48 -0.81
CA ARG A 81 -0.62 -22.65 -2.02
C ARG A 81 0.72 -21.97 -2.30
N TYR A 82 1.63 -21.96 -1.32
CA TYR A 82 2.88 -21.20 -1.37
C TYR A 82 3.74 -21.52 -2.61
N PRO A 83 3.94 -22.79 -3.02
CA PRO A 83 4.71 -23.08 -4.24
C PRO A 83 4.13 -22.40 -5.49
N ALA A 84 2.81 -22.51 -5.70
CA ALA A 84 2.16 -21.87 -6.84
C ALA A 84 2.28 -20.34 -6.80
N MET A 85 2.15 -19.73 -5.60
CA MET A 85 2.34 -18.29 -5.41
C MET A 85 3.74 -17.84 -5.81
N MET A 86 4.77 -18.57 -5.39
CA MET A 86 6.16 -18.21 -5.71
C MET A 86 6.49 -18.40 -7.19
N ASN A 87 5.93 -19.42 -7.83
CA ASN A 87 6.08 -19.62 -9.27
C ASN A 87 5.40 -18.51 -10.08
N LEU A 88 4.20 -18.08 -9.65
CA LEU A 88 3.51 -16.94 -10.26
C LEU A 88 4.31 -15.65 -10.04
N PHE A 89 4.81 -15.43 -8.82
CA PHE A 89 5.63 -14.29 -8.48
C PHE A 89 6.91 -14.21 -9.33
N ALA A 90 7.61 -15.33 -9.54
CA ALA A 90 8.80 -15.39 -10.37
C ALA A 90 8.51 -15.02 -11.84
N ALA A 91 7.41 -15.51 -12.41
CA ALA A 91 6.98 -15.14 -13.76
C ALA A 91 6.66 -13.64 -13.86
N ILE A 92 5.94 -13.09 -12.87
CA ILE A 92 5.63 -11.66 -12.80
C ILE A 92 6.88 -10.80 -12.71
N VAL A 93 7.84 -11.17 -11.85
CA VAL A 93 9.12 -10.44 -11.71
C VAL A 93 9.85 -10.37 -13.05
N LYS A 94 9.93 -11.49 -13.77
CA LYS A 94 10.56 -11.52 -15.11
C LYS A 94 9.88 -10.57 -16.10
N LEU A 95 8.55 -10.56 -16.13
CA LEU A 95 7.78 -9.70 -17.04
C LEU A 95 7.88 -8.22 -16.65
N LEU A 96 7.83 -7.91 -15.35
CA LEU A 96 7.99 -6.55 -14.86
C LEU A 96 9.39 -5.99 -15.13
N LYS A 97 10.44 -6.82 -15.04
CA LYS A 97 11.80 -6.40 -15.45
C LYS A 97 11.83 -5.91 -16.90
N LEU A 98 11.13 -6.59 -17.79
CA LEU A 98 11.01 -6.17 -19.19
C LEU A 98 10.21 -4.86 -19.31
N ALA A 99 9.06 -4.77 -18.64
CA ALA A 99 8.20 -3.58 -18.68
C ALA A 99 8.88 -2.31 -18.12
N PHE A 100 9.68 -2.45 -17.06
CA PHE A 100 10.44 -1.34 -16.46
C PHE A 100 11.83 -1.15 -17.08
N VAL A 101 12.26 -2.02 -18.01
CA VAL A 101 13.58 -2.00 -18.65
C VAL A 101 14.72 -2.06 -17.61
N VAL A 102 14.62 -3.00 -16.68
CA VAL A 102 15.60 -3.25 -15.60
C VAL A 102 16.07 -4.71 -15.63
N GLN A 103 17.25 -4.99 -15.06
CA GLN A 103 17.88 -6.32 -15.16
C GLN A 103 17.83 -7.09 -13.83
N THR A 104 17.93 -6.37 -12.71
CA THR A 104 18.05 -6.97 -11.37
C THR A 104 16.75 -6.83 -10.57
N ASP A 105 16.57 -7.71 -9.57
CA ASP A 105 15.42 -7.62 -8.65
C ASP A 105 15.47 -6.35 -7.81
N VAL A 106 16.68 -5.86 -7.50
CA VAL A 106 16.90 -4.61 -6.76
C VAL A 106 16.44 -3.41 -7.57
N GLU A 107 16.81 -3.33 -8.85
CA GLU A 107 16.35 -2.28 -9.75
C GLU A 107 14.83 -2.31 -9.93
N LEU A 108 14.24 -3.50 -10.08
CA LEU A 108 12.79 -3.64 -10.15
C LEU A 108 12.11 -3.16 -8.86
N SER A 109 12.62 -3.55 -7.70
CA SER A 109 12.11 -3.11 -6.40
C SER A 109 12.14 -1.58 -6.28
N ASN A 110 13.25 -0.95 -6.67
CA ASN A 110 13.37 0.50 -6.66
C ASN A 110 12.41 1.17 -7.66
N ALA A 111 12.30 0.63 -8.88
CA ALA A 111 11.39 1.12 -9.89
C ALA A 111 9.93 1.06 -9.41
N LEU A 112 9.50 -0.05 -8.79
CA LEU A 112 8.17 -0.18 -8.21
C LEU A 112 7.94 0.83 -7.06
N LYS A 113 8.93 1.02 -6.17
CA LYS A 113 8.85 2.02 -5.09
C LYS A 113 8.74 3.45 -5.61
N GLU A 114 9.28 3.76 -6.78
CA GLU A 114 9.10 5.05 -7.46
C GLU A 114 7.77 5.12 -8.21
N PHE A 115 7.33 4.00 -8.76
CA PHE A 115 6.13 3.93 -9.58
C PHE A 115 4.83 4.10 -8.78
N VAL A 116 4.76 3.50 -7.58
CA VAL A 116 3.57 3.61 -6.71
C VAL A 116 3.79 4.46 -5.46
N GLY A 117 5.05 4.77 -5.15
CA GLY A 117 5.42 5.43 -3.90
C GLY A 117 5.32 6.95 -3.96
N LEU A 118 5.15 7.51 -2.78
CA LEU A 118 4.93 8.91 -2.51
C LEU A 118 5.85 9.33 -1.37
N GLY A 119 6.80 10.19 -1.67
CA GLY A 119 7.67 10.82 -0.69
C GLY A 119 7.15 12.19 -0.26
N MET A 120 7.82 12.76 0.74
CA MET A 120 7.50 14.09 1.23
C MET A 120 8.07 15.18 0.31
N SER A 121 7.35 16.29 0.22
CA SER A 121 7.84 17.50 -0.45
C SER A 121 8.89 18.24 0.39
N ALA A 122 9.66 19.13 -0.25
CA ALA A 122 10.62 20.02 0.41
C ALA A 122 10.00 20.76 1.60
N GLY A 123 8.82 21.36 1.39
CA GLY A 123 8.07 22.07 2.43
C GLY A 123 7.59 21.15 3.56
N GLY A 124 7.24 19.90 3.25
CA GLY A 124 6.92 18.90 4.26
C GLY A 124 8.11 18.57 5.15
N HIS A 125 9.30 18.36 4.57
CA HIS A 125 10.52 18.12 5.34
C HIS A 125 10.91 19.32 6.20
N ALA A 126 10.85 20.54 5.67
CA ALA A 126 11.13 21.76 6.42
C ALA A 126 10.15 21.96 7.60
N THR A 127 8.87 21.66 7.38
CA THR A 127 7.84 21.71 8.44
C THR A 127 8.16 20.70 9.55
N ASP A 128 8.48 19.46 9.20
CA ASP A 128 8.81 18.41 10.18
C ASP A 128 10.14 18.67 10.92
N GLN A 129 11.08 19.40 10.32
CA GLN A 129 12.35 19.79 10.97
C GLN A 129 12.18 20.97 11.93
N SER A 130 11.37 21.97 11.56
CA SER A 130 11.14 23.17 12.38
C SER A 130 10.25 22.92 13.60
N ALA A 131 9.41 21.90 13.54
CA ALA A 131 8.52 21.46 14.59
C ALA A 131 8.65 19.94 14.73
N PRO A 132 9.61 19.44 15.53
CA PRO A 132 10.09 18.07 15.44
C PRO A 132 8.94 17.07 15.57
N MET A 133 8.57 16.50 14.42
CA MET A 133 7.57 15.44 14.33
C MET A 133 7.98 14.31 15.27
N LYS A 134 7.02 13.83 16.08
CA LYS A 134 7.22 12.64 16.90
C LYS A 134 6.86 11.40 16.06
N PRO A 135 7.82 10.51 15.75
CA PRO A 135 7.50 9.25 15.09
C PRO A 135 6.77 8.33 16.08
N PHE A 136 5.82 7.55 15.58
CA PHE A 136 5.17 6.50 16.35
C PHE A 136 6.11 5.31 16.50
N SER A 137 6.17 4.75 17.70
CA SER A 137 6.76 3.42 17.92
C SER A 137 5.96 2.34 17.18
N ASP A 138 6.57 1.17 16.99
CA ASP A 138 5.89 0.03 16.36
C ASP A 138 4.61 -0.37 17.10
N ASP A 139 4.63 -0.35 18.43
CA ASP A 139 3.46 -0.63 19.27
C ASP A 139 2.34 0.41 19.10
N GLU A 140 2.69 1.70 19.05
CA GLU A 140 1.72 2.77 18.78
C GLU A 140 1.12 2.61 17.39
N ARG A 141 1.97 2.38 16.38
CA ARG A 141 1.56 2.20 15.00
C ARG A 141 0.64 0.99 14.84
N ALA A 142 0.96 -0.13 15.49
CA ALA A 142 0.13 -1.33 15.49
C ALA A 142 -1.29 -1.05 16.02
N ARG A 143 -1.45 -0.15 17.00
CA ARG A 143 -2.79 0.27 17.50
C ARG A 143 -3.57 1.10 16.49
N TYR A 144 -2.88 1.87 15.65
CA TYR A 144 -3.50 2.71 14.62
C TYR A 144 -3.76 1.98 13.31
N ARG A 145 -3.36 0.71 13.19
CA ARG A 145 -3.59 -0.09 11.99
C ARG A 145 -5.09 -0.27 11.75
N VAL A 146 -5.48 -0.23 10.48
CA VAL A 146 -6.83 -0.57 10.01
C VAL A 146 -6.75 -1.94 9.35
N TRP A 147 -7.58 -2.87 9.81
CA TRP A 147 -7.70 -4.22 9.26
C TRP A 147 -9.01 -4.36 8.50
N PHE A 148 -9.02 -5.21 7.48
CA PHE A 148 -10.23 -5.49 6.73
C PHE A 148 -10.70 -6.92 6.99
N LYS A 149 -12.00 -7.07 7.23
CA LYS A 149 -12.67 -8.37 7.34
C LYS A 149 -14.08 -8.22 6.76
N ASP A 150 -14.43 -9.13 5.85
CA ASP A 150 -15.76 -9.18 5.23
C ASP A 150 -16.15 -7.81 4.65
N THR A 151 -15.22 -7.18 3.91
CA THR A 151 -15.34 -5.85 3.27
C THR A 151 -15.38 -4.65 4.24
N LEU A 152 -15.38 -4.88 5.55
CA LEU A 152 -15.46 -3.84 6.57
C LEU A 152 -14.08 -3.57 7.20
N ALA A 153 -13.81 -2.31 7.48
CA ALA A 153 -12.65 -1.82 8.21
C ALA A 153 -12.86 -1.95 9.72
N TYR A 154 -11.82 -2.43 10.40
CA TYR A 154 -11.74 -2.59 11.84
C TYR A 154 -10.48 -1.92 12.36
N GLN A 155 -10.52 -1.45 13.59
CA GLN A 155 -9.39 -0.82 14.26
C GLN A 155 -9.43 -1.13 15.76
N VAL A 156 -8.27 -1.13 16.42
CA VAL A 156 -8.22 -1.14 17.89
C VAL A 156 -8.75 0.21 18.38
N PRO A 157 -9.63 0.29 19.39
CA PRO A 157 -10.16 1.55 19.90
C PRO A 157 -9.09 2.33 20.68
N TRP A 158 -8.09 2.86 19.95
CA TRP A 158 -6.94 3.57 20.50
C TRP A 158 -7.31 4.88 21.20
N TRP A 159 -8.53 5.37 21.00
CA TRP A 159 -9.11 6.51 21.70
C TRP A 159 -9.61 6.16 23.11
N GLU A 160 -9.63 4.88 23.48
CA GLU A 160 -9.98 4.44 24.82
C GLU A 160 -8.70 4.18 25.63
N ASN A 161 -8.77 4.46 26.94
CA ASN A 161 -7.71 4.09 27.89
C ASN A 161 -7.74 2.58 28.19
N SER A 162 -7.83 1.76 27.15
CA SER A 162 -7.90 0.32 27.22
C SER A 162 -6.60 -0.30 26.73
N ARG A 163 -6.13 -1.32 27.46
CA ARG A 163 -5.06 -2.21 26.97
C ARG A 163 -5.59 -3.28 26.01
N SER A 164 -6.90 -3.33 25.78
CA SER A 164 -7.51 -4.28 24.86
C SER A 164 -7.01 -4.06 23.44
N LEU A 165 -6.60 -5.16 22.79
CA LEU A 165 -6.34 -5.21 21.36
C LEU A 165 -7.55 -5.73 20.56
N LYS A 166 -8.72 -5.80 21.22
CA LYS A 166 -9.97 -6.16 20.55
C LYS A 166 -10.27 -5.12 19.48
N ARG A 167 -10.44 -5.59 18.26
CA ARG A 167 -10.75 -4.75 17.11
C ARG A 167 -12.25 -4.51 17.04
N GLU A 168 -12.63 -3.29 16.71
CA GLU A 168 -14.01 -2.87 16.51
C GLU A 168 -14.17 -2.25 15.13
N LEU A 169 -15.41 -2.05 14.68
CA LEU A 169 -15.65 -1.35 13.42
C LEU A 169 -15.01 0.03 13.46
N ALA A 170 -14.23 0.36 12.44
CA ALA A 170 -13.51 1.62 12.40
C ALA A 170 -14.46 2.81 12.23
N TRP A 171 -14.13 3.92 12.89
CA TRP A 171 -14.85 5.19 12.83
C TRP A 171 -13.87 6.34 12.70
N SER A 172 -13.87 7.04 11.57
CA SER A 172 -12.89 8.11 11.32
C SER A 172 -13.14 9.37 12.16
N TYR A 173 -14.35 9.61 12.66
CA TYR A 173 -14.61 10.76 13.53
C TYR A 173 -13.78 10.74 14.83
N ARG A 174 -13.28 9.57 15.25
CA ARG A 174 -12.40 9.44 16.41
C ARG A 174 -11.02 10.09 16.18
N GLY A 175 -10.56 10.12 14.93
CA GLY A 175 -9.32 10.80 14.53
C GLY A 175 -9.52 12.20 13.97
N TYR A 176 -10.77 12.69 13.95
CA TYR A 176 -11.07 14.05 13.50
C TYR A 176 -10.51 15.08 14.47
N VAL A 177 -9.82 16.07 13.92
CA VAL A 177 -9.40 17.27 14.64
C VAL A 177 -9.75 18.47 13.81
N GLU A 178 -10.44 19.44 14.39
CA GLU A 178 -10.68 20.71 13.70
C GLU A 178 -9.34 21.41 13.44
N MET A 179 -8.80 21.22 12.23
CA MET A 179 -7.62 21.93 11.79
C MET A 179 -8.05 23.15 10.98
N LYS A 180 -7.82 24.33 11.55
CA LYS A 180 -7.74 25.56 10.75
C LYS A 180 -6.45 25.47 9.93
N ARG A 181 -6.55 24.93 8.73
CA ARG A 181 -5.54 25.14 7.68
C ARG A 181 -5.69 26.61 7.24
N GLY A 182 -4.59 27.28 6.91
CA GLY A 182 -4.61 28.71 6.53
C GLY A 182 -5.56 28.99 5.36
N MET A 183 -5.79 30.26 5.00
CA MET A 183 -6.80 30.67 4.01
C MET A 183 -6.81 29.90 2.68
N GLU A 184 -5.71 29.23 2.29
CA GLU A 184 -5.55 28.52 1.02
C GLU A 184 -5.95 27.04 1.03
N MET A 185 -6.04 26.38 2.18
CA MET A 185 -6.35 24.95 2.26
C MET A 185 -7.51 24.81 3.23
N GLY A 186 -8.71 24.46 2.77
CA GLY A 186 -9.90 24.32 3.62
C GLY A 186 -9.64 23.50 4.89
N GLY A 187 -10.37 23.80 5.97
CA GLY A 187 -10.23 23.10 7.25
C GLY A 187 -10.49 21.59 7.14
N GLN A 188 -10.12 20.81 8.16
CA GLN A 188 -10.52 19.40 8.19
C GLN A 188 -12.06 19.30 8.26
N THR A 189 -12.62 18.49 7.36
CA THR A 189 -14.05 18.18 7.31
C THR A 189 -14.45 17.36 8.53
N PRO A 190 -15.54 17.72 9.23
CA PRO A 190 -16.09 16.91 10.31
C PRO A 190 -16.16 15.43 9.91
N SER A 191 -15.72 14.55 10.81
CA SER A 191 -15.71 13.09 10.64
C SER A 191 -14.60 12.50 9.75
N TYR A 192 -13.73 13.27 9.11
CA TYR A 192 -12.58 12.71 8.39
C TYR A 192 -11.37 12.52 9.32
N SER A 193 -10.57 11.49 9.07
CA SER A 193 -9.31 11.25 9.79
C SER A 193 -8.14 11.23 8.82
N GLY A 194 -6.99 11.71 9.25
CA GLY A 194 -5.75 11.50 8.51
C GLY A 194 -5.38 10.02 8.46
N PHE A 195 -4.96 9.56 7.29
CA PHE A 195 -4.49 8.20 7.07
C PHE A 195 -3.24 8.17 6.20
N ILE A 196 -2.47 7.11 6.33
CA ILE A 196 -1.46 6.70 5.35
C ILE A 196 -1.63 5.24 4.99
N MET A 197 -1.19 4.87 3.79
CA MET A 197 -0.97 3.49 3.41
C MET A 197 0.50 3.29 3.09
N THR A 198 1.16 2.34 3.75
CA THR A 198 2.56 2.01 3.46
C THR A 198 2.70 1.35 2.10
N LEU A 199 3.93 1.21 1.60
CA LEU A 199 4.20 0.46 0.36
C LEU A 199 3.83 -1.01 0.48
N ASP A 200 3.82 -1.56 1.71
CA ASP A 200 3.35 -2.91 2.03
C ASP A 200 1.82 -3.01 2.18
N ARG A 201 1.06 -2.00 1.71
CA ARG A 201 -0.41 -1.93 1.76
C ARG A 201 -0.99 -1.99 3.18
N GLU A 202 -0.23 -1.59 4.18
CA GLU A 202 -0.74 -1.45 5.54
C GLU A 202 -1.37 -0.06 5.71
N LEU A 203 -2.65 -0.04 6.06
CA LEU A 203 -3.41 1.18 6.29
C LEU A 203 -3.34 1.57 7.77
N TYR A 204 -3.01 2.82 8.05
CA TYR A 204 -2.98 3.39 9.39
C TYR A 204 -3.82 4.66 9.45
N MET A 205 -4.57 4.83 10.55
CA MET A 205 -5.48 5.95 10.76
C MET A 205 -5.52 6.34 12.24
N THR A 206 -5.31 7.61 12.56
CA THR A 206 -5.29 8.14 13.92
C THR A 206 -5.51 9.65 13.91
N LYS A 207 -5.63 10.23 15.11
CA LYS A 207 -5.70 11.66 15.32
C LYS A 207 -4.48 12.35 14.72
N GLN A 208 -4.71 13.32 13.84
CA GLN A 208 -3.68 14.28 13.45
C GLN A 208 -3.74 15.46 14.41
N ASP A 209 -2.63 15.83 15.03
CA ASP A 209 -2.63 16.87 16.03
C ASP A 209 -1.39 17.76 15.88
N LYS A 210 -1.62 19.01 15.47
CA LYS A 210 -0.54 20.00 15.33
C LYS A 210 0.09 20.35 16.68
N ALA A 211 -0.69 20.37 17.76
CA ALA A 211 -0.18 20.70 19.09
C ALA A 211 0.71 19.57 19.64
N GLU A 212 0.45 18.32 19.24
CA GLU A 212 1.27 17.16 19.60
C GLU A 212 2.29 16.75 18.52
N PHE A 213 2.45 17.56 17.45
CA PHE A 213 3.33 17.28 16.31
C PHE A 213 3.10 15.91 15.66
N ARG A 214 1.82 15.50 15.59
CA ARG A 214 1.37 14.25 14.97
C ARG A 214 0.84 14.51 13.57
N PHE A 215 1.64 14.15 12.58
CA PHE A 215 1.36 14.33 11.16
C PHE A 215 1.26 12.98 10.42
N HIS A 216 0.99 13.01 9.11
CA HIS A 216 1.08 11.82 8.27
C HIS A 216 2.48 11.18 8.30
N SER A 217 3.54 11.99 8.43
CA SER A 217 4.91 11.50 8.52
C SER A 217 5.21 10.75 9.82
N SER A 218 4.44 10.98 10.90
CA SER A 218 4.63 10.30 12.19
C SER A 218 4.50 8.78 12.10
N TYR A 219 3.73 8.24 11.16
CA TYR A 219 3.56 6.79 11.00
C TYR A 219 4.79 6.07 10.45
N THR A 220 5.60 6.76 9.66
CA THR A 220 6.69 6.15 8.90
C THR A 220 8.01 6.89 9.07
N SER A 221 8.09 7.81 10.03
CA SER A 221 9.24 8.70 10.24
C SER A 221 9.63 9.44 8.96
N GLY A 222 8.63 9.85 8.17
CA GLY A 222 8.81 10.52 6.88
C GLY A 222 9.21 9.62 5.71
N ALA A 223 9.22 8.28 5.89
CA ALA A 223 9.48 7.37 4.78
C ALA A 223 8.37 7.43 3.72
N ARG A 224 8.69 6.94 2.52
CA ARG A 224 7.74 6.85 1.40
C ARG A 224 6.53 6.00 1.79
N VAL A 225 5.37 6.43 1.34
CA VAL A 225 4.09 5.76 1.51
C VAL A 225 3.49 5.50 0.13
N MET A 226 2.50 4.63 0.01
CA MET A 226 1.73 4.50 -1.23
C MET A 226 0.74 5.65 -1.38
N MET A 227 0.14 6.07 -0.26
CA MET A 227 -0.89 7.11 -0.23
C MET A 227 -0.95 7.78 1.14
N ALA A 228 -1.26 9.07 1.17
CA ALA A 228 -1.53 9.82 2.39
C ALA A 228 -2.65 10.82 2.15
N GLY A 229 -3.56 10.99 3.08
CA GLY A 229 -4.69 11.90 2.90
C GLY A 229 -5.66 11.84 4.05
N THR A 230 -6.93 12.14 3.79
CA THR A 230 -8.00 11.96 4.77
C THR A 230 -9.06 10.99 4.26
N ILE A 231 -9.61 10.20 5.17
CA ILE A 231 -10.58 9.15 4.89
C ILE A 231 -11.80 9.28 5.80
N LEU A 232 -12.98 9.02 5.23
CA LEU A 232 -14.25 8.93 5.95
C LEU A 232 -14.64 7.46 6.06
N ILE A 233 -14.73 6.99 7.30
CA ILE A 233 -15.17 5.64 7.66
C ILE A 233 -16.31 5.74 8.68
N ARG A 234 -17.44 5.08 8.38
CA ARG A 234 -18.58 4.95 9.30
C ARG A 234 -18.97 3.49 9.44
N SER A 235 -19.02 2.99 10.68
CA SER A 235 -19.30 1.57 10.95
C SER A 235 -18.45 0.62 10.09
N GLY A 236 -17.15 0.92 9.95
CA GLY A 236 -16.22 0.14 9.12
C GLY A 236 -16.38 0.29 7.61
N ARG A 237 -17.36 1.03 7.11
CA ARG A 237 -17.51 1.29 5.66
C ARG A 237 -16.74 2.54 5.28
N ILE A 238 -15.87 2.44 4.27
CA ILE A 238 -15.24 3.61 3.66
C ILE A 238 -16.29 4.29 2.80
N LEU A 239 -16.46 5.60 2.99
CA LEU A 239 -17.46 6.41 2.28
C LEU A 239 -16.83 7.56 1.49
N GLY A 240 -15.62 7.98 1.85
CA GLY A 240 -14.95 9.08 1.16
C GLY A 240 -13.44 9.09 1.36
N ILE A 241 -12.70 9.54 0.34
CA ILE A 241 -11.24 9.66 0.35
C ILE A 241 -10.85 11.00 -0.27
N ARG A 242 -9.82 11.64 0.29
CA ARG A 242 -9.23 12.87 -0.23
C ARG A 242 -7.70 12.80 -0.29
N THR A 243 -7.14 13.42 -1.32
CA THR A 243 -5.69 13.56 -1.59
C THR A 243 -5.07 14.78 -0.89
N ASP A 244 -5.59 15.17 0.27
CA ASP A 244 -5.34 16.46 0.91
C ASP A 244 -4.17 16.47 1.92
N SER A 245 -3.18 15.58 1.76
CA SER A 245 -1.97 15.61 2.59
C SER A 245 -1.05 16.74 2.15
N GLY A 246 -0.82 17.73 3.00
CA GLY A 246 0.06 18.87 2.69
C GLY A 246 1.55 18.49 2.55
N HIS A 247 2.03 17.50 3.32
CA HIS A 247 3.45 17.11 3.31
C HIS A 247 3.77 16.21 2.12
N TYR A 248 2.90 15.22 1.85
CA TYR A 248 3.10 14.23 0.80
C TYR A 248 2.55 14.66 -0.56
N LYS A 249 1.41 15.37 -0.60
CA LYS A 249 0.74 15.85 -1.83
C LYS A 249 0.54 14.73 -2.87
N PRO A 250 -0.26 13.69 -2.55
CA PRO A 250 -0.49 12.56 -3.47
C PRO A 250 -1.10 12.99 -4.82
N GLY A 251 -0.61 12.37 -5.89
CA GLY A 251 -1.19 12.50 -7.23
C GLY A 251 -2.28 11.46 -7.52
N GLN A 252 -2.78 11.48 -8.77
CA GLN A 252 -3.81 10.55 -9.22
C GLN A 252 -3.33 9.08 -9.20
N HIS A 253 -2.08 8.83 -9.60
CA HIS A 253 -1.49 7.47 -9.59
C HIS A 253 -1.40 6.86 -8.18
N ASN A 254 -1.12 7.68 -7.15
CA ASN A 254 -1.12 7.21 -5.76
C ASN A 254 -2.52 6.84 -5.28
N MET A 255 -3.54 7.63 -5.65
CA MET A 255 -4.94 7.27 -5.40
C MET A 255 -5.29 5.96 -6.11
N THR A 256 -4.93 5.80 -7.38
CA THR A 256 -5.16 4.56 -8.14
C THR A 256 -4.53 3.34 -7.47
N ALA A 257 -3.27 3.44 -7.02
CA ALA A 257 -2.59 2.36 -6.30
C ALA A 257 -3.26 2.03 -4.95
N PHE A 258 -3.75 3.05 -4.23
CA PHE A 258 -4.53 2.87 -3.00
C PHE A 258 -5.85 2.11 -3.27
N LEU A 259 -6.52 2.40 -4.39
CA LEU A 259 -7.75 1.70 -4.77
C LEU A 259 -7.49 0.23 -5.16
N TRP A 260 -6.33 -0.10 -5.74
CA TRP A 260 -5.93 -1.50 -5.93
C TRP A 260 -5.85 -2.25 -4.60
N ALA A 261 -5.25 -1.63 -3.58
CA ALA A 261 -5.19 -2.22 -2.24
C ALA A 261 -6.58 -2.41 -1.62
N LEU A 262 -7.51 -1.46 -1.82
CA LEU A 262 -8.89 -1.62 -1.36
C LEU A 262 -9.60 -2.81 -2.04
N LEU A 263 -9.40 -3.00 -3.35
CA LEU A 263 -9.93 -4.16 -4.07
C LEU A 263 -9.35 -5.47 -3.55
N MET A 264 -8.05 -5.51 -3.22
CA MET A 264 -7.41 -6.67 -2.57
C MET A 264 -8.06 -7.01 -1.22
N PHE A 265 -8.48 -6.00 -0.46
CA PHE A 265 -9.23 -6.17 0.78
C PHE A 265 -10.73 -6.47 0.59
N GLY A 266 -11.19 -6.63 -0.66
CA GLY A 266 -12.59 -6.88 -1.00
C GLY A 266 -13.50 -5.69 -0.74
N VAL A 267 -12.97 -4.48 -0.60
CA VAL A 267 -13.78 -3.28 -0.36
C VAL A 267 -14.45 -2.85 -1.66
N PRO A 268 -15.79 -2.70 -1.70
CA PRO A 268 -16.48 -2.19 -2.88
C PRO A 268 -16.14 -0.71 -3.10
N LEU A 269 -15.76 -0.36 -4.33
CA LEU A 269 -15.32 1.01 -4.66
C LEU A 269 -16.47 1.95 -5.04
N SER A 270 -17.56 1.45 -5.61
CA SER A 270 -18.69 2.29 -6.06
C SER A 270 -19.32 3.20 -4.99
N PRO A 271 -19.46 2.81 -3.70
CA PRO A 271 -20.02 3.70 -2.68
C PRO A 271 -19.02 4.74 -2.16
N ILE A 272 -17.75 4.71 -2.58
CA ILE A 272 -16.72 5.59 -2.06
C ILE A 272 -16.63 6.85 -2.91
N ALA A 273 -16.90 8.01 -2.31
CA ALA A 273 -16.72 9.30 -2.94
C ALA A 273 -15.25 9.73 -2.94
N ILE A 274 -14.76 10.26 -4.06
CA ILE A 274 -13.49 10.98 -4.13
C ILE A 274 -13.80 12.47 -4.16
N LEU A 275 -13.21 13.20 -3.22
CA LEU A 275 -13.40 14.64 -3.09
C LEU A 275 -12.06 15.36 -3.21
N ASN A 276 -12.12 16.61 -3.67
CA ASN A 276 -10.97 17.50 -3.65
C ASN A 276 -10.73 18.05 -2.22
N HIS A 277 -9.73 18.92 -2.09
CA HIS A 277 -9.36 19.50 -0.79
C HIS A 277 -10.40 20.50 -0.27
N GLU A 278 -11.28 21.00 -1.14
CA GLU A 278 -12.42 21.87 -0.84
C GLU A 278 -13.74 21.09 -0.63
N GLU A 279 -13.67 19.77 -0.41
CA GLU A 279 -14.82 18.89 -0.14
C GLU A 279 -15.83 18.77 -1.27
N LYS A 280 -15.48 19.21 -2.48
CA LYS A 280 -16.33 19.03 -3.65
C LYS A 280 -16.16 17.61 -4.16
N PHE A 281 -17.29 16.94 -4.37
CA PHE A 281 -17.36 15.66 -5.03
C PHE A 281 -16.73 15.76 -6.44
N ILE A 282 -15.78 14.87 -6.72
CA ILE A 282 -15.17 14.74 -8.04
C ILE A 282 -15.85 13.60 -8.79
N THR A 283 -15.84 12.41 -8.19
CA THR A 283 -16.34 11.16 -8.81
C THR A 283 -16.43 10.05 -7.75
N THR A 284 -16.94 8.88 -8.12
CA THR A 284 -16.87 7.65 -7.31
C THR A 284 -15.53 6.93 -7.54
N ALA A 285 -15.07 6.14 -6.56
CA ALA A 285 -13.75 5.51 -6.64
C ALA A 285 -13.63 4.46 -7.76
N ASP A 286 -14.69 3.73 -8.07
CA ASP A 286 -14.72 2.80 -9.21
C ASP A 286 -14.57 3.53 -10.55
N LYS A 287 -15.28 4.65 -10.74
CA LYS A 287 -15.16 5.50 -11.92
C LYS A 287 -13.77 6.15 -12.00
N PHE A 288 -13.25 6.65 -10.87
CA PHE A 288 -11.90 7.20 -10.81
C PHE A 288 -10.86 6.16 -11.25
N LEU A 289 -10.96 4.95 -10.72
CA LEU A 289 -10.09 3.83 -11.08
C LEU A 289 -10.19 3.56 -12.58
N SER A 290 -11.40 3.42 -13.13
CA SER A 290 -11.59 3.22 -14.57
C SER A 290 -10.96 4.33 -15.43
N ASP A 291 -11.08 5.59 -15.01
CA ASP A 291 -10.61 6.74 -15.79
C ASP A 291 -9.07 6.90 -15.72
N HIS A 292 -8.44 6.51 -14.60
CA HIS A 292 -7.04 6.80 -14.29
C HIS A 292 -6.12 5.56 -14.18
N ASN A 293 -6.64 4.34 -14.29
CA ASN A 293 -5.85 3.11 -14.28
C ASN A 293 -5.13 2.89 -15.61
N LYS A 294 -4.21 3.81 -15.94
CA LYS A 294 -3.48 3.85 -17.21
C LYS A 294 -1.99 3.94 -16.95
N TRP A 295 -1.20 3.12 -17.66
CA TRP A 295 0.26 3.07 -17.49
C TRP A 295 0.90 4.46 -17.62
N SER A 296 0.48 5.24 -18.61
CA SER A 296 0.97 6.62 -18.80
C SER A 296 0.73 7.52 -17.59
N LYS A 297 -0.40 7.38 -16.89
CA LYS A 297 -0.70 8.18 -15.69
C LYS A 297 0.22 7.84 -14.52
N PHE A 298 0.65 6.59 -14.41
CA PHE A 298 1.67 6.21 -13.43
C PHE A 298 3.06 6.70 -13.84
N LEU A 299 3.41 6.67 -15.12
CA LEU A 299 4.69 7.22 -15.59
C LEU A 299 4.78 8.74 -15.34
N GLU A 300 3.76 9.49 -15.75
CA GLU A 300 3.64 10.93 -15.47
C GLU A 300 3.75 11.21 -13.96
N GLY A 301 3.05 10.41 -13.16
CA GLY A 301 3.08 10.50 -11.70
C GLY A 301 4.45 10.24 -11.08
N ARG A 302 5.14 9.20 -11.55
CA ARG A 302 6.50 8.84 -11.15
C ARG A 302 7.49 9.96 -11.47
N GLU A 303 7.41 10.55 -12.66
CA GLU A 303 8.28 11.66 -13.06
C GLU A 303 8.08 12.88 -12.15
N GLN A 304 6.83 13.24 -11.86
CA GLN A 304 6.49 14.30 -10.91
C GLN A 304 7.04 14.02 -9.51
N GLU A 305 6.98 12.75 -9.07
CA GLU A 305 7.52 12.34 -7.77
C GLU A 305 9.04 12.44 -7.71
N ILE A 306 9.74 12.00 -8.76
CA ILE A 306 11.19 12.11 -8.86
C ILE A 306 11.62 13.58 -8.80
N GLU A 307 10.93 14.45 -9.54
CA GLU A 307 11.21 15.89 -9.54
C GLU A 307 10.98 16.50 -8.15
N LYS A 308 9.83 16.21 -7.53
CA LYS A 308 9.50 16.67 -6.17
C LYS A 308 10.56 16.29 -5.15
N LEU A 309 11.12 15.09 -5.25
CA LEU A 309 12.16 14.61 -4.35
C LEU A 309 13.54 15.20 -4.66
N ARG A 310 13.82 15.51 -5.93
CA ARG A 310 15.02 16.28 -6.31
C ARG A 310 14.99 17.67 -5.71
N ASP A 311 13.86 18.36 -5.81
CA ASP A 311 13.65 19.68 -5.21
C ASP A 311 13.82 19.66 -3.69
N ALA A 312 13.27 18.63 -3.03
CA ALA A 312 13.44 18.44 -1.59
C ALA A 312 14.90 18.31 -1.17
N LYS A 313 15.71 17.57 -1.96
CA LYS A 313 17.16 17.41 -1.72
C LYS A 313 17.96 18.68 -1.95
N GLY A 314 17.55 19.53 -2.91
CA GLY A 314 18.23 20.79 -3.21
C GLY A 314 17.91 21.93 -2.24
N ALA A 315 16.69 21.97 -1.69
CA ALA A 315 16.21 23.05 -0.84
C ALA A 315 16.62 22.93 0.64
N SER A 316 16.92 21.71 1.10
CA SER A 316 17.46 21.46 2.42
C SER A 316 18.90 21.03 2.24
N GLY A 317 19.82 21.39 3.13
CA GLY A 317 21.17 20.81 3.19
C GLY A 317 21.07 19.32 3.54
N PHE A 318 20.47 18.55 2.63
CA PHE A 318 19.88 17.25 2.84
C PHE A 318 21.04 16.26 2.98
N GLN A 319 21.54 16.15 4.20
CA GLN A 319 21.98 14.85 4.67
C GLN A 319 20.74 13.99 4.59
N ASN A 320 20.62 13.28 3.46
CA ASN A 320 19.88 12.05 3.41
C ASN A 320 20.24 11.38 4.72
N ARG A 321 19.28 11.22 5.63
CA ARG A 321 19.44 10.17 6.62
C ARG A 321 19.49 8.92 5.75
N ASP A 322 20.69 8.57 5.32
CA ASP A 322 21.14 7.25 4.92
C ASP A 322 20.99 6.30 6.14
N MET A 323 19.91 6.45 6.93
CA MET A 323 19.43 5.46 7.87
C MET A 323 18.93 4.22 7.12
N PHE A 324 18.78 4.27 5.79
CA PHE A 324 18.66 3.07 4.95
C PHE A 324 20.01 2.44 4.56
N ARG A 325 21.15 2.97 5.04
CA ARG A 325 22.46 2.31 4.92
C ARG A 325 23.14 1.98 6.25
N LYS A 326 22.72 2.53 7.40
CA LYS A 326 23.43 2.32 8.68
C LYS A 326 22.57 2.24 9.96
N GLY A 327 21.24 2.08 9.85
CA GLY A 327 20.33 2.18 11.01
C GLY A 327 19.53 0.93 11.39
N ASP A 328 19.30 0.01 10.46
CA ASP A 328 18.60 -1.25 10.75
C ASP A 328 19.54 -2.33 11.32
N ASP A 329 20.76 -1.95 11.71
CA ASP A 329 21.63 -2.74 12.59
C ASP A 329 21.03 -2.76 14.00
N LEU A 330 19.95 -3.52 14.16
CA LEU A 330 19.67 -4.24 15.39
C LEU A 330 20.88 -5.16 15.62
N GLN A 331 21.85 -4.67 16.38
CA GLN A 331 22.81 -5.54 17.06
C GLN A 331 22.01 -6.51 17.94
N GLY A 332 21.77 -7.70 17.39
CA GLY A 332 20.99 -8.77 18.02
C GLY A 332 20.32 -9.74 17.04
N THR A 333 20.08 -9.37 15.77
CA THR A 333 19.52 -10.31 14.78
C THR A 333 19.94 -9.92 13.37
N PRO A 334 20.44 -10.85 12.53
CA PRO A 334 20.89 -10.50 11.18
C PRO A 334 19.72 -9.96 10.34
N MET A 335 19.96 -8.83 9.67
CA MET A 335 19.00 -8.23 8.75
C MET A 335 18.73 -9.16 7.56
N LYS A 336 17.45 -9.44 7.34
CA LYS A 336 16.93 -10.34 6.30
C LYS A 336 16.55 -9.51 5.06
N PRO A 337 16.97 -9.87 3.83
CA PRO A 337 16.62 -9.12 2.63
C PRO A 337 15.09 -9.04 2.44
N MET A 338 14.61 -8.00 1.74
CA MET A 338 13.18 -7.77 1.45
C MET A 338 12.54 -8.96 0.70
N ILE A 339 13.37 -9.84 0.15
CA ILE A 339 13.07 -11.20 -0.31
C ILE A 339 14.26 -12.05 0.18
N ASP A 340 14.07 -12.98 1.12
CA ASP A 340 14.96 -14.14 1.20
C ASP A 340 14.91 -14.84 -0.14
N ASN A 341 16.05 -15.04 -0.77
CA ASN A 341 16.17 -15.96 -1.88
C ASN A 341 15.68 -17.34 -1.40
N PRO A 342 14.46 -17.79 -1.78
CA PRO A 342 13.89 -19.02 -1.22
C PRO A 342 14.59 -20.28 -1.77
N TYR A 343 15.56 -20.11 -2.68
CA TYR A 343 16.40 -21.20 -3.18
C TYR A 343 17.51 -21.60 -2.21
N ASP A 344 17.87 -20.76 -1.23
CA ASP A 344 18.95 -21.09 -0.28
C ASP A 344 18.48 -22.03 0.86
N GLU A 345 17.21 -21.97 1.25
CA GLU A 345 16.65 -22.91 2.25
C GLU A 345 16.26 -24.26 1.64
N ALA A 346 15.94 -24.32 0.34
CA ALA A 346 15.64 -25.58 -0.35
C ALA A 346 16.88 -26.42 -0.66
N ALA A 347 18.06 -25.80 -0.84
CA ALA A 347 19.33 -26.49 -1.03
C ALA A 347 19.96 -26.99 0.28
N ALA A 348 19.55 -26.44 1.43
CA ALA A 348 20.05 -26.85 2.75
C ALA A 348 19.29 -28.06 3.35
N ALA A 349 18.23 -28.53 2.69
CA ALA A 349 17.38 -29.64 3.14
C ALA A 349 17.41 -30.88 2.21
N SER A 350 18.38 -30.94 1.28
CA SER A 350 18.63 -32.08 0.38
C SER A 350 19.99 -32.72 0.63
#